data_AF-A0A9E2RL24-F1
#
_entry.id   AF-A0A9E2RL24-F1
#
_cell.length_a   1.000
_cell.length_b   1.000
_cell.length_c   1.000
_cell.angle_alpha   90.00
_cell.angle_beta   90.00
_cell.angle_gamma   90.00
#
_symmetry.space_group_name_H-M   'P 1'
#
loop_
_entity.id
_entity.type
_entity.pdbx_description
1 polymer ?
#
loop_
_entity_poly.entity_id
_entity_poly.type
_entity_poly.pdbx_seq_one_letter_code
_entity_poly.pdbx_strand_id
1 'polypeptide(L)'
;MTMRQPAVSTIGTEEPQTFPSWNVVVTAKDHEQRHLARCVKRLGDFWWTPFLGLLVGRVEDHEAFCEQLLRSEEERPGLLRPLARLIPIDRTFTFQVEHLPAQLARAVLAYADRIESGSFYVRIERRGHAGDIHSQP
;
A
#
# COMPACT_ATOMS: atom_id res chain seq x y z
N MET A 1 35.94 -2.07 -44.17
CA MET A 1 36.05 -1.89 -42.71
C MET A 1 34.65 -1.55 -42.21
N THR A 2 33.88 -2.58 -41.87
CA THR A 2 32.43 -2.49 -41.64
C THR A 2 32.19 -2.27 -40.15
N MET A 3 31.70 -1.08 -39.79
CA MET A 3 31.30 -0.80 -38.41
C MET A 3 30.00 -1.54 -38.09
N ARG A 4 30.08 -2.43 -37.09
CA ARG A 4 28.96 -3.21 -36.56
C ARG A 4 28.35 -2.39 -35.42
N GLN A 5 27.16 -1.82 -35.64
CA GLN A 5 26.35 -1.23 -34.56
C GLN A 5 25.90 -2.35 -33.61
N PRO A 6 26.01 -2.20 -32.27
CA PRO A 6 25.37 -3.12 -31.36
C PRO A 6 23.87 -2.80 -31.31
N ALA A 7 23.06 -3.85 -31.44
CA ALA A 7 21.62 -3.81 -31.21
C ALA A 7 21.36 -3.40 -29.75
N VAL A 8 20.57 -2.34 -29.56
CA VAL A 8 19.97 -2.01 -28.26
C VAL A 8 18.88 -3.04 -28.03
N SER A 9 19.19 -4.01 -27.17
CA SER A 9 18.26 -5.02 -26.69
C SER A 9 17.07 -4.33 -26.02
N THR A 10 15.89 -4.56 -26.57
CA THR A 10 14.59 -4.18 -26.01
C THR A 10 14.50 -4.65 -24.56
N ILE A 11 14.43 -3.69 -23.63
CA ILE A 11 14.23 -3.96 -22.21
C ILE A 11 12.88 -4.66 -22.07
N GLY A 12 12.91 -5.77 -21.34
CA GLY A 12 11.80 -6.70 -21.19
C GLY A 12 10.50 -6.01 -20.78
N THR A 13 9.44 -6.36 -21.48
CA THR A 13 8.08 -6.16 -21.02
C THR A 13 7.91 -6.97 -19.73
N GLU A 14 8.13 -6.33 -18.58
CA GLU A 14 7.69 -6.87 -17.29
C GLU A 14 6.16 -6.99 -17.36
N GLU A 15 5.65 -8.21 -17.48
CA GLU A 15 4.22 -8.47 -17.36
C GLU A 15 3.75 -7.93 -16.00
N PRO A 16 2.70 -7.08 -15.96
CA PRO A 16 2.19 -6.58 -14.70
C PRO A 16 1.72 -7.77 -13.87
N GLN A 17 2.36 -8.01 -12.73
CA GLN A 17 1.74 -8.82 -11.69
C GLN A 17 0.46 -8.10 -11.29
N THR A 18 -0.67 -8.52 -11.86
CA THR A 18 -1.99 -7.99 -11.53
C THR A 18 -2.33 -8.47 -10.14
N PHE A 19 -1.79 -7.79 -9.14
CA PHE A 19 -2.46 -7.74 -7.86
C PHE A 19 -3.90 -7.29 -8.13
N PRO A 20 -4.91 -7.94 -7.54
CA PRO A 20 -6.25 -7.34 -7.47
C PRO A 20 -6.05 -5.88 -7.05
N SER A 21 -6.76 -4.94 -7.67
CA SER A 21 -6.58 -3.51 -7.37
C SER A 21 -6.97 -3.22 -5.93
N TRP A 22 -6.09 -3.49 -4.97
CA TRP A 22 -6.29 -3.23 -3.56
C TRP A 22 -6.16 -1.73 -3.31
N ASN A 23 -6.98 -1.22 -2.42
CA ASN A 23 -7.03 0.18 -2.05
C ASN A 23 -7.07 0.39 -0.53
N VAL A 24 -6.92 -0.68 0.25
CA VAL A 24 -6.79 -0.58 1.71
C VAL A 24 -5.67 -1.48 2.19
N VAL A 25 -4.89 -0.98 3.13
CA VAL A 25 -3.93 -1.76 3.93
C VAL A 25 -4.44 -1.80 5.36
N VAL A 26 -4.45 -2.99 5.96
CA VAL A 26 -4.70 -3.15 7.40
C VAL A 26 -3.55 -3.90 8.06
N THR A 27 -3.18 -3.44 9.25
CA THR A 27 -2.19 -4.11 10.10
C THR A 27 -2.84 -4.64 11.37
N ALA A 28 -2.39 -5.82 11.79
CA ALA A 28 -2.81 -6.41 13.06
C ALA A 28 -1.90 -5.97 14.21
N LYS A 29 -2.45 -5.97 15.42
CA LYS A 29 -1.64 -6.00 16.64
C LYS A 29 -0.86 -7.32 16.72
N ASP A 30 0.17 -7.34 17.55
CA ASP A 30 1.03 -8.51 17.72
C ASP A 30 0.20 -9.75 18.07
N HIS A 31 0.47 -10.85 17.36
CA HIS A 31 -0.21 -12.14 17.47
C HIS A 31 -1.72 -12.16 17.15
N GLU A 32 -2.30 -11.05 16.67
CA GLU A 32 -3.73 -10.93 16.37
C GLU A 32 -4.06 -11.10 14.87
N GLN A 33 -3.11 -11.53 14.04
CA GLN A 33 -3.25 -11.53 12.58
C GLN A 33 -4.45 -12.34 12.10
N ARG A 34 -4.62 -13.55 12.66
CA ARG A 34 -5.74 -14.43 12.31
C ARG A 34 -7.08 -13.87 12.75
N HIS A 35 -7.10 -13.13 13.86
CA HIS A 35 -8.30 -12.49 14.38
C HIS A 35 -8.69 -11.31 13.48
N LEU A 36 -7.73 -10.45 13.14
CA LEU A 36 -7.93 -9.36 12.20
C LEU A 36 -8.51 -9.87 10.87
N ALA A 37 -7.89 -10.91 10.28
CA ALA A 37 -8.34 -11.50 9.03
C ALA A 37 -9.81 -11.96 9.09
N ARG A 38 -10.24 -12.57 10.21
CA ARG A 38 -11.64 -12.98 10.42
C ARG A 38 -12.60 -11.80 10.59
N CYS A 39 -12.13 -10.66 11.08
CA CYS A 39 -12.93 -9.45 11.21
C CYS A 39 -13.10 -8.78 9.84
N VAL A 40 -12.00 -8.48 9.14
CA VAL A 40 -12.04 -7.68 7.90
C VAL A 40 -12.62 -8.43 6.70
N LYS A 41 -12.46 -9.76 6.62
CA LYS A 41 -13.05 -10.57 5.54
C LYS A 41 -14.59 -10.55 5.51
N ARG A 42 -15.23 -10.10 6.58
CA ARG A 42 -16.70 -9.93 6.63
C ARG A 42 -17.14 -8.57 6.09
N LEU A 43 -16.19 -7.66 5.86
CA LEU A 43 -16.43 -6.25 5.55
C LEU A 43 -15.88 -5.86 4.17
N GLY A 44 -15.28 -6.80 3.43
CA GLY A 44 -14.74 -6.59 2.09
C GLY A 44 -13.86 -7.74 1.65
N ASP A 45 -13.26 -7.59 0.48
CA ASP A 45 -12.33 -8.56 -0.08
C ASP A 45 -10.93 -8.30 0.46
N PHE A 46 -10.44 -9.21 1.32
CA PHE A 46 -9.12 -9.10 1.95
C PHE A 46 -8.26 -10.34 1.71
N TRP A 47 -6.99 -10.09 1.41
CA TRP A 47 -5.99 -11.10 1.10
C TRP A 47 -4.79 -11.02 2.04
N TRP A 48 -4.20 -12.18 2.30
CA TRP A 48 -2.95 -12.28 3.03
C TRP A 48 -1.79 -11.78 2.16
N THR A 49 -0.83 -11.13 2.80
CA THR A 49 0.47 -10.85 2.20
C THR A 49 1.53 -11.78 2.80
N PRO A 50 2.72 -11.89 2.20
CA PRO A 50 3.86 -12.55 2.83
C PRO A 50 4.38 -11.84 4.10
N PHE A 51 3.94 -10.60 4.37
CA PHE A 51 4.41 -9.82 5.50
C PHE A 51 3.57 -10.06 6.76
N LEU A 52 4.25 -10.29 7.88
CA LEU A 52 3.60 -10.59 9.15
C LEU A 52 2.64 -9.47 9.56
N GLY A 53 1.39 -9.86 9.80
CA GLY A 53 0.33 -8.97 10.29
C GLY A 53 -0.13 -7.93 9.30
N LEU A 54 0.14 -8.11 8.01
CA LEU A 54 -0.30 -7.22 6.95
C LEU A 54 -1.32 -7.94 6.05
N LEU A 55 -2.49 -7.34 5.89
CA LEU A 55 -3.46 -7.70 4.87
C LEU A 55 -3.68 -6.51 3.95
N VAL A 56 -3.97 -6.81 2.69
CA VAL A 56 -4.45 -5.83 1.72
C VAL A 56 -5.89 -6.16 1.37
N GLY A 57 -6.67 -5.15 1.05
CA GLY A 57 -8.07 -5.34 0.68
C GLY A 57 -8.54 -4.38 -0.39
N ARG A 58 -9.68 -4.73 -0.97
CA ARG A 58 -10.45 -3.90 -1.89
C ARG A 58 -11.79 -3.58 -1.25
N VAL A 59 -12.08 -2.29 -1.17
CA VAL A 59 -13.38 -1.75 -0.77
C VAL A 59 -13.87 -0.79 -1.86
N GLU A 60 -15.18 -0.68 -2.03
CA GLU A 60 -15.76 0.17 -3.08
C GLU A 60 -15.61 1.66 -2.75
N ASP A 61 -15.90 2.01 -1.50
CA ASP A 61 -15.86 3.38 -0.98
C ASP A 61 -15.15 3.39 0.38
N HIS A 62 -14.12 4.24 0.51
CA HIS A 62 -13.31 4.32 1.73
C HIS A 62 -14.08 4.91 2.92
N GLU A 63 -14.96 5.88 2.68
CA GLU A 63 -15.71 6.56 3.73
C GLU A 63 -16.79 5.64 4.28
N ALA A 64 -17.60 5.04 3.40
CA ALA A 64 -18.62 4.06 3.77
C ALA A 64 -18.01 2.84 4.50
N PHE A 65 -16.82 2.39 4.07
CA PHE A 65 -16.11 1.31 4.76
C PHE A 65 -15.67 1.70 6.17
N CYS A 66 -15.13 2.92 6.35
CA CYS A 66 -14.77 3.42 7.67
C CYS A 66 -16.00 3.56 8.59
N GLU A 67 -17.10 4.08 8.08
CA GLU A 67 -18.37 4.17 8.82
C GLU A 67 -18.90 2.79 9.22
N GLN A 68 -18.86 1.82 8.31
CA GLN A 68 -19.28 0.45 8.58
C GLN A 68 -18.42 -0.21 9.68
N LEU A 69 -17.11 0.05 9.69
CA LEU A 69 -16.21 -0.43 10.74
C LEU A 69 -16.58 0.15 12.11
N LEU A 70 -16.81 1.46 12.19
CA LEU A 70 -17.20 2.13 13.43
C LEU A 70 -18.53 1.59 13.96
N ARG A 71 -19.54 1.48 13.09
CA ARG A 71 -20.84 0.89 13.45
C ARG A 71 -20.70 -0.56 13.93
N SER A 72 -19.85 -1.35 13.27
CA SER A 72 -19.63 -2.75 13.66
C SER A 72 -18.97 -2.87 15.04
N GLU A 73 -18.13 -1.91 15.44
CA GLU A 73 -17.56 -1.83 16.78
C GLU A 73 -18.61 -1.42 17.82
N GLU A 74 -19.50 -0.48 17.49
CA GLU A 74 -20.61 -0.08 18.37
C GLU A 74 -21.59 -1.25 18.63
N GLU A 75 -21.95 -1.98 17.57
CA GLU A 75 -22.82 -3.16 17.67
C GLU A 75 -22.15 -4.32 18.41
N ARG A 76 -20.83 -4.45 18.28
CA ARG A 76 -20.04 -5.54 18.88
C ARG A 76 -18.74 -4.98 19.47
N PRO A 77 -18.80 -4.45 20.70
CA PRO A 77 -17.62 -3.91 21.36
C PRO A 77 -16.46 -4.91 21.39
N GLY A 78 -15.28 -4.47 20.95
CA GLY A 78 -14.06 -5.27 20.86
C GLY A 78 -13.85 -5.97 19.52
N LEU A 79 -14.75 -5.81 18.53
CA LEU A 79 -14.59 -6.37 17.18
C LEU A 79 -13.28 -5.91 16.51
N LEU A 80 -12.94 -4.63 16.67
CA LEU A 80 -11.76 -3.98 16.11
C LEU A 80 -10.55 -4.05 17.04
N ARG A 81 -10.65 -4.71 18.19
CA ARG A 81 -9.50 -4.96 19.09
C ARG A 81 -8.25 -5.47 18.38
N PRO A 82 -8.29 -6.42 17.41
CA PRO A 82 -7.08 -6.91 16.73
C PRO A 82 -6.47 -5.93 15.71
N LEU A 83 -7.18 -4.86 15.31
CA LEU A 83 -6.71 -3.86 14.35
C LEU A 83 -5.66 -2.94 14.99
N ALA A 84 -4.50 -2.80 14.37
CA ALA A 84 -3.47 -1.83 14.75
C ALA A 84 -3.54 -0.56 13.89
N ARG A 85 -3.71 -0.71 12.57
CA ARG A 85 -3.87 0.42 11.65
C ARG A 85 -4.73 0.03 10.46
N LEU A 86 -5.51 0.98 9.96
CA LEU A 86 -6.18 0.95 8.68
C LEU A 86 -5.69 2.14 7.87
N ILE A 87 -5.29 1.90 6.63
CA ILE A 87 -4.74 2.91 5.72
C ILE A 87 -5.48 2.81 4.39
N PRO A 88 -6.35 3.78 4.05
CA PRO A 88 -6.87 3.92 2.70
C PRO A 88 -5.73 4.32 1.75
N ILE A 89 -5.78 3.81 0.52
CA ILE A 89 -4.72 3.95 -0.46
C ILE A 89 -5.27 4.70 -1.68
N ASP A 90 -4.79 5.91 -1.86
CA ASP A 90 -5.17 6.76 -3.00
C ASP A 90 -4.49 6.32 -4.30
N ARG A 91 -3.23 5.86 -4.22
CA ARG A 91 -2.43 5.48 -5.38
C ARG A 91 -1.50 4.32 -5.06
N THR A 92 -1.39 3.39 -6.00
CA THR A 92 -0.37 2.35 -6.03
C THR A 92 0.43 2.47 -7.33
N PHE A 93 1.71 2.09 -7.28
CA PHE A 93 2.53 1.99 -8.47
C PHE A 93 3.59 0.92 -8.28
N THR A 94 3.94 0.25 -9.37
CA THR A 94 5.12 -0.62 -9.44
C THR A 94 6.36 0.24 -9.72
N PHE A 95 7.50 -0.20 -9.21
CA PHE A 95 8.76 0.50 -9.35
C PHE A 95 9.93 -0.49 -9.38
N GLN A 96 11.01 -0.06 -10.02
CA GLN A 96 12.35 -0.60 -9.78
C GLN A 96 13.05 0.33 -8.77
N VAL A 97 13.95 -0.22 -7.94
CA VAL A 97 14.51 0.52 -6.78
C VAL A 97 15.17 1.83 -7.22
N GLU A 98 15.85 1.83 -8.36
CA GLU A 98 16.58 2.97 -8.90
C GLU A 98 15.64 4.12 -9.32
N HIS A 99 14.38 3.78 -9.66
CA HIS A 99 13.36 4.73 -10.10
C HIS A 99 12.45 5.21 -8.96
N LEU A 100 12.52 4.57 -7.78
CA LEU A 100 11.64 4.87 -6.65
C LEU A 100 11.66 6.35 -6.24
N PRO A 101 12.82 7.03 -6.07
CA PRO A 101 12.82 8.43 -5.63
C PRO A 101 12.06 9.35 -6.59
N ALA A 102 12.28 9.20 -7.90
CA ALA A 102 11.62 10.01 -8.91
C ALA A 102 10.12 9.71 -9.02
N GLN A 103 9.72 8.44 -8.95
CA GLN A 103 8.31 8.04 -8.96
C GLN A 103 7.59 8.53 -7.70
N LEU A 104 8.21 8.40 -6.53
CA LEU A 104 7.65 8.85 -5.25
C LEU A 104 7.49 10.37 -5.22
N ALA A 105 8.51 11.14 -5.63
CA ALA A 105 8.42 12.60 -5.71
C ALA A 105 7.25 13.05 -6.58
N ARG A 106 7.10 12.48 -7.77
CA ARG A 106 5.97 12.77 -8.67
C ARG A 106 4.62 12.40 -8.05
N ALA A 107 4.53 11.26 -7.37
CA ALA A 107 3.29 10.82 -6.72
C ALA A 107 2.88 11.73 -5.56
N VAL A 108 3.85 12.15 -4.73
CA VAL A 108 3.60 12.98 -3.54
C VAL A 108 3.37 14.44 -3.92
N LEU A 109 4.11 14.99 -4.89
CA LEU A 109 3.92 16.37 -5.32
C LEU A 109 2.55 16.63 -5.94
N ALA A 110 1.87 15.59 -6.45
CA ALA A 110 0.47 15.70 -6.87
C ALA A 110 -0.50 16.05 -5.72
N TYR A 111 -0.08 15.91 -4.45
CA TYR A 111 -0.84 16.36 -3.29
C TYR A 111 -0.45 17.77 -2.83
N ALA A 112 0.66 18.34 -3.33
CA ALA A 112 1.10 19.67 -2.91
C ALA A 112 0.04 20.74 -3.21
N ASP A 113 -0.63 20.65 -4.36
CA ASP A 113 -1.72 21.56 -4.75
C ASP A 113 -2.94 21.48 -3.81
N ARG A 114 -3.07 20.40 -3.03
CA ARG A 114 -4.14 20.22 -2.03
C ARG A 114 -3.77 20.81 -0.66
N ILE A 115 -2.53 21.27 -0.48
CA ILE A 115 -2.02 21.84 0.77
C ILE A 115 -1.98 23.35 0.57
N GLU A 116 -2.96 24.06 1.13
CA GLU A 116 -3.10 25.51 0.92
C GLU A 116 -1.84 26.31 1.28
N SER A 117 -1.29 26.06 2.46
CA SER A 117 -0.04 26.68 2.92
C SER A 117 0.66 25.78 3.95
N GLY A 118 1.99 25.88 4.00
CA GLY A 118 2.82 25.17 4.97
C GLY A 118 3.71 24.08 4.35
N SER A 119 4.32 23.28 5.22
CA SER A 119 5.20 22.18 4.86
C SER A 119 4.54 20.84 5.15
N PHE A 120 4.85 19.82 4.37
CA PHE A 120 4.50 18.44 4.67
C PHE A 120 5.75 17.59 4.85
N TYR A 121 5.61 16.46 5.55
CA TYR A 121 6.65 15.45 5.67
C TYR A 121 6.20 14.18 4.96
N VAL A 122 7.17 13.43 4.44
CA VAL A 122 6.93 12.10 3.85
C VAL A 122 7.49 11.07 4.81
N ARG A 123 6.67 10.06 5.14
CA ARG A 123 7.10 8.91 5.93
C ARG A 123 7.09 7.66 5.05
N ILE A 124 8.23 7.00 4.95
CA ILE A 124 8.37 5.73 4.23
C ILE A 124 8.32 4.59 5.23
N GLU A 125 7.29 3.74 5.12
CA GLU A 125 7.22 2.46 5.85
C GLU A 125 7.55 1.32 4.91
N ARG A 126 8.68 0.65 5.17
CA ARG A 126 9.21 -0.39 4.30
C ARG A 126 8.98 -1.78 4.88
N ARG A 127 8.52 -2.71 4.04
CA ARG A 127 8.37 -4.14 4.39
C ARG A 127 9.28 -5.08 3.57
N GLY A 128 9.73 -4.67 2.37
CA GLY A 128 10.69 -5.41 1.51
C GLY A 128 11.94 -4.58 1.16
N HIS A 129 12.85 -5.06 0.31
CA HIS A 129 14.06 -4.33 -0.14
C HIS A 129 14.93 -3.78 1.01
N ALA A 130 15.28 -4.64 1.96
CA ALA A 130 16.15 -4.25 3.06
C ALA A 130 17.59 -4.02 2.58
N GLY A 131 18.12 -2.82 2.84
CA GLY A 131 19.45 -2.42 2.39
C GLY A 131 19.42 -1.56 1.13
N ASP A 132 18.43 -1.76 0.25
CA ASP A 132 18.35 -1.04 -1.03
C ASP A 132 17.49 0.22 -0.95
N ILE A 133 16.47 0.23 -0.08
CA ILE A 133 15.63 1.40 0.18
C ILE A 133 15.87 1.90 1.60
N HIS A 134 16.35 3.14 1.69
CA HIS A 134 16.52 3.84 2.96
C HIS A 134 15.19 4.46 3.40
N SER A 135 14.82 4.20 4.65
CA SER A 135 13.59 4.73 5.26
C SER A 135 13.72 6.19 5.71
N GLN A 136 14.95 6.72 5.71
CA GLN A 136 15.27 8.12 5.97
C GLN A 136 15.52 8.81 4.63
N PRO A 137 14.92 9.98 4.38
CA PRO A 137 15.25 10.81 3.22
C PRO A 137 16.67 11.36 3.29
#